data_AF-A0A2U1F141-F1
#
_entry.id   AF-A0A2U1F141-F1
#
_cell.length_a   1.000
_cell.length_b   1.000
_cell.length_c   1.000
_cell.angle_alpha   90.00
_cell.angle_beta   90.00
_cell.angle_gamma   90.00
#
_symmetry.space_group_name_H-M   'P 1'
#
loop_
_entity.id
_entity.type
_entity.pdbx_description
1 polymer ?
#
loop_
_entity_poly.entity_id
_entity_poly.type
_entity_poly.pdbx_seq_one_letter_code
_entity_poly.pdbx_strand_id
1 'polypeptide(L)'
;MATPSPALVEMVGAAGYDVVILDAEHALVSPETLQDMIRAAEVSGVAPWVRVPEHDPGFVLRALDGGATGIVVPHVRCRADVEAVVRAARYAPEGMRSLNSGRMVGHGRVDLATHVVTANARVTIVAMIEDAEALAVIDEIVTTPGLDMVLEGAADLSQSLGVPWRTRHPLVRRAVEDVHAACERHGVRFCALPRVPADVHRWRARGVRDLVLGEERSLAVRAFRSRVSEVRGHSRELRSHGEVIEHAVAAPEPVCLFSYDLAALQDHARAVVGALPERCRMFYAVKANSDERVIAALDGIVAGFEVASGGELAVVGEAAPDAAVLLGGPVPTDAELAAGVAAGVTRVHIESLLGLHRLSAAATAQDTTADVLLRVNLAGPFPAATLAMAGRPTQFGFDEADLPAAVHAATALPGLRLAGFHLHSLSNNLSPTTHLAMLGHYRDVVVGWEERFGVRAEVVNVGGGIGVDYAALDTPFDWPAFCRGLADLVETFPPHWREIDFECGRFLVARCGVYAAEVLDVKRTHGHAYALLRGGTHHFRLPASWQHSHPFHVVPVEAWPEGRPRPEVVDEEVTVCGELCTPKDTLARAPVARLRAGDVVVFEAAGAYGWDISHHDFLRHPHPQRVFLGP
;
A
#
# COMPACT_ATOMS: atom_id res chain seq x y z
N MET A 1 8.69 -1.35 26.31
CA MET A 1 8.73 -2.79 26.06
C MET A 1 7.90 -3.48 27.11
N ALA A 2 6.81 -4.12 26.71
CA ALA A 2 5.80 -4.70 27.60
C ALA A 2 5.90 -6.24 27.73
N THR A 3 6.65 -6.89 26.85
CA THR A 3 6.91 -8.33 26.87
C THR A 3 8.20 -8.60 27.65
N PRO A 4 8.14 -9.25 28.84
CA PRO A 4 9.30 -9.42 29.71
C PRO A 4 10.24 -10.53 29.17
N SER A 5 11.12 -10.16 28.25
CA SER A 5 12.07 -11.08 27.61
C SER A 5 13.45 -10.43 27.40
N PRO A 6 14.52 -10.94 28.03
CA PRO A 6 15.89 -10.50 27.75
C PRO A 6 16.29 -10.64 26.27
N ALA A 7 15.83 -11.70 25.59
CA ALA A 7 16.14 -11.91 24.17
C ALA A 7 15.57 -10.79 23.28
N LEU A 8 14.40 -10.22 23.64
CA LEU A 8 13.86 -9.07 22.90
C LEU A 8 14.69 -7.80 23.12
N VAL A 9 15.29 -7.63 24.30
CA VAL A 9 16.23 -6.53 24.57
C VAL A 9 17.47 -6.64 23.68
N GLU A 10 18.02 -7.85 23.53
CA GLU A 10 19.16 -8.10 22.64
C GLU A 10 18.83 -7.76 21.19
N MET A 11 17.62 -8.13 20.73
CA MET A 11 17.13 -7.75 19.40
C MET A 11 17.00 -6.23 19.23
N VAL A 12 16.55 -5.51 20.26
CA VAL A 12 16.49 -4.04 20.26
C VAL A 12 17.90 -3.44 20.12
N GLY A 13 18.90 -3.99 20.83
CA GLY A 13 20.29 -3.56 20.66
C GLY A 13 20.86 -3.88 19.29
N ALA A 14 20.61 -5.08 18.76
CA ALA A 14 21.01 -5.44 17.41
C ALA A 14 20.37 -4.54 16.33
N ALA A 15 19.17 -4.01 16.59
CA ALA A 15 18.47 -3.08 15.70
C ALA A 15 19.03 -1.64 15.76
N GLY A 16 19.94 -1.32 16.70
CA GLY A 16 20.61 -0.03 16.78
C GLY A 16 19.86 1.05 17.56
N TYR A 17 19.01 0.67 18.53
CA TYR A 17 18.37 1.64 19.44
C TYR A 17 19.33 2.15 20.50
N ASP A 18 19.26 3.44 20.83
CA ASP A 18 20.08 4.03 21.90
C ASP A 18 19.56 3.68 23.30
N VAL A 19 18.24 3.55 23.44
CA VAL A 19 17.52 3.39 24.71
C VAL A 19 16.42 2.34 24.55
N VAL A 20 16.20 1.55 25.60
CA VAL A 20 15.02 0.69 25.75
C VAL A 20 14.28 1.07 27.02
N ILE A 21 12.98 1.36 26.90
CA ILE A 21 12.11 1.60 28.06
C ILE A 21 11.48 0.26 28.45
N LEU A 22 11.87 -0.29 29.59
CA LEU A 22 11.32 -1.50 30.19
C LEU A 22 10.07 -1.12 31.00
N ASP A 23 8.91 -1.59 30.56
CA ASP A 23 7.66 -1.30 31.25
C ASP A 23 7.52 -2.22 32.46
N ALA A 24 7.46 -1.65 33.66
CA ALA A 24 7.14 -2.37 34.89
C ALA A 24 5.83 -1.88 35.52
N GLU A 25 5.12 -0.94 34.90
CA GLU A 25 3.83 -0.46 35.37
C GLU A 25 2.70 -1.39 34.91
N HIS A 26 2.67 -1.72 33.61
CA HIS A 26 1.61 -2.59 33.07
C HIS A 26 2.07 -4.02 32.83
N ALA A 27 3.36 -4.25 32.63
CA ALA A 27 3.87 -5.59 32.37
C ALA A 27 3.94 -6.42 33.66
N LEU A 28 3.54 -7.68 33.57
CA LEU A 28 3.76 -8.66 34.64
C LEU A 28 5.22 -9.12 34.62
N VAL A 29 6.11 -8.35 35.27
CA VAL A 29 7.55 -8.61 35.29
C VAL A 29 8.03 -8.91 36.72
N SER A 30 8.76 -10.01 36.90
CA SER A 30 9.40 -10.31 38.19
C SER A 30 10.69 -9.48 38.37
N PRO A 31 11.13 -9.20 39.61
CA PRO A 31 12.38 -8.49 39.86
C PRO A 31 13.60 -9.15 39.18
N GLU A 32 13.67 -10.48 39.18
CA GLU A 32 14.74 -11.25 38.54
C GLU A 32 14.71 -11.05 37.01
N THR A 33 13.52 -11.11 36.41
CA THR A 33 13.34 -10.94 34.96
C THR A 33 13.68 -9.52 34.54
N LEU A 34 13.26 -8.51 35.30
CA LEU A 34 13.64 -7.11 35.06
C LEU A 34 15.17 -6.93 35.16
N GLN A 35 15.82 -7.54 36.16
CA GLN A 35 17.26 -7.48 36.30
C GLN A 35 17.99 -8.12 35.11
N ASP A 36 17.48 -9.23 34.59
CA ASP A 36 18.03 -9.91 33.40
C ASP A 36 17.82 -9.10 32.12
N MET A 37 16.67 -8.43 31.96
CA MET A 37 16.44 -7.49 30.85
C MET A 37 17.39 -6.29 30.92
N ILE A 38 17.68 -5.78 32.12
CA ILE A 38 18.70 -4.72 32.32
C ILE A 38 20.09 -5.24 31.93
N ARG A 39 20.48 -6.46 32.32
CA ARG A 39 21.76 -7.08 31.91
C ARG A 39 21.85 -7.22 30.39
N ALA A 40 20.77 -7.67 29.74
CA ALA A 40 20.69 -7.79 28.29
C ALA A 40 20.92 -6.43 27.60
N ALA A 41 20.30 -5.36 28.10
CA ALA A 41 20.51 -4.02 27.57
C ALA A 41 21.98 -3.58 27.67
N GLU A 42 22.60 -3.79 28.84
CA GLU A 42 24.01 -3.46 29.07
C GLU A 42 24.95 -4.19 28.11
N VAL A 43 24.79 -5.51 27.93
CA VAL A 43 25.67 -6.29 27.04
C VAL A 43 25.41 -6.01 25.56
N SER A 44 24.21 -5.57 25.21
CA SER A 44 23.85 -5.17 23.84
C SER A 44 24.09 -3.69 23.54
N GLY A 45 24.63 -2.91 24.49
CA GLY A 45 25.00 -1.51 24.28
C GLY A 45 23.82 -0.53 24.26
N VAL A 46 22.67 -0.90 24.83
CA VAL A 46 21.46 -0.06 24.90
C VAL A 46 21.26 0.43 26.32
N ALA A 47 20.88 1.69 26.52
CA ALA A 47 20.58 2.21 27.85
C ALA A 47 19.24 1.64 28.40
N PRO A 48 19.23 0.96 29.57
CA PRO A 48 18.01 0.45 30.18
C PRO A 48 17.30 1.51 31.01
N TRP A 49 16.21 2.06 30.47
CA TRP A 49 15.29 2.91 31.24
C TRP A 49 14.14 2.05 31.77
N VAL A 50 13.66 2.33 32.98
CA VAL A 50 12.55 1.59 33.59
C VAL A 50 11.37 2.52 33.83
N ARG A 51 10.22 2.22 33.23
CA ARG A 51 8.93 2.84 33.59
C ARG A 51 8.43 2.16 34.86
N VAL A 52 8.47 2.90 35.97
CA VAL A 52 8.16 2.37 37.31
C VAL A 52 6.66 2.45 37.59
N PRO A 53 6.10 1.62 38.48
CA PRO A 53 4.71 1.79 38.94
C PRO A 53 4.57 3.11 39.72
N GLU A 54 3.85 4.07 39.16
CA GLU A 54 3.64 5.41 39.74
C GLU A 54 4.97 6.10 40.16
N HIS A 55 5.05 6.62 41.38
CA HIS A 55 6.22 7.31 41.94
C HIS A 55 6.79 6.57 43.16
N ASP A 56 6.71 5.22 43.20
CA ASP A 56 7.19 4.39 44.32
C ASP A 56 8.72 4.53 44.53
N PRO A 57 9.19 5.19 45.61
CA PRO A 57 10.60 5.39 45.87
C PRO A 57 11.35 4.07 46.13
N GLY A 58 10.67 3.06 46.66
CA GLY A 58 11.24 1.73 46.89
C GLY A 58 11.50 1.01 45.57
N PHE A 59 10.61 1.13 44.59
CA PHE A 59 10.81 0.57 43.26
C PHE A 59 11.93 1.31 42.51
N VAL A 60 11.93 2.65 42.55
CA VAL A 60 12.99 3.48 41.95
C VAL A 60 14.37 3.07 42.46
N LEU A 61 14.52 2.92 43.79
CA LEU A 61 15.77 2.44 44.40
C LEU A 61 16.19 1.08 43.83
N ARG A 62 15.28 0.09 43.81
CA ARG A 62 15.58 -1.27 43.35
C ARG A 62 15.89 -1.33 41.85
N ALA A 63 15.17 -0.58 41.02
CA ALA A 63 15.40 -0.52 39.58
C ALA A 63 16.79 0.05 39.27
N LEU A 64 17.14 1.16 39.94
CA LEU A 64 18.46 1.75 39.81
C LEU A 64 19.54 0.86 40.40
N ASP A 65 19.35 0.21 41.56
CA ASP A 65 20.30 -0.77 42.13
C ASP A 65 20.47 -2.01 41.22
N GLY A 66 19.43 -2.30 40.46
CA GLY A 66 19.40 -3.32 39.42
C GLY A 66 20.24 -2.97 38.20
N GLY A 67 20.67 -1.71 38.01
CA GLY A 67 21.48 -1.26 36.88
C GLY A 67 20.74 -0.36 35.88
N ALA A 68 19.49 0.02 36.15
CA ALA A 68 18.79 0.98 35.29
C ALA A 68 19.56 2.32 35.22
N THR A 69 19.62 2.90 34.03
CA THR A 69 20.29 4.20 33.78
C THR A 69 19.30 5.34 33.61
N GLY A 70 18.00 5.04 33.58
CA GLY A 70 16.95 6.04 33.60
C GLY A 70 15.65 5.53 34.22
N ILE A 71 14.86 6.47 34.72
CA ILE A 71 13.56 6.22 35.35
C ILE A 71 12.53 7.05 34.62
N VAL A 72 11.52 6.36 34.08
CA VAL A 72 10.33 6.97 33.49
C VAL A 72 9.23 6.92 34.54
N VAL A 73 8.72 8.08 34.93
CA VAL A 73 7.68 8.23 35.95
C VAL A 73 6.35 8.47 35.23
N PRO A 74 5.42 7.52 35.26
CA PRO A 74 4.07 7.71 34.72
C PRO A 74 3.26 8.65 35.61
N HIS A 75 2.14 9.14 35.08
CA HIS A 75 1.13 9.89 35.84
C HIS A 75 1.66 11.09 36.66
N VAL A 76 2.61 11.85 36.09
CA VAL A 76 3.12 13.07 36.72
C VAL A 76 2.06 14.17 36.62
N ARG A 77 1.51 14.59 37.77
CA ARG A 77 0.42 15.58 37.88
C ARG A 77 0.88 16.91 38.44
N CYS A 78 1.97 16.92 39.20
CA CYS A 78 2.53 18.14 39.81
C CYS A 78 4.04 18.05 40.04
N ARG A 79 4.67 19.18 40.43
CA ARG A 79 6.10 19.26 40.79
C ARG A 79 6.50 18.23 41.85
N ALA A 80 5.64 18.03 42.87
CA ALA A 80 5.95 17.14 43.99
C ALA A 80 6.16 15.68 43.56
N ASP A 81 5.47 15.21 42.51
CA ASP A 81 5.65 13.87 41.96
C ASP A 81 7.08 13.67 41.43
N VAL A 82 7.60 14.67 40.72
CA VAL A 82 8.97 14.66 40.19
C VAL A 82 10.00 14.78 41.30
N GLU A 83 9.79 15.69 42.27
CA GLU A 83 10.69 15.87 43.42
C GLU A 83 10.83 14.60 44.26
N ALA A 84 9.74 13.85 44.44
CA ALA A 84 9.75 12.58 45.14
C ALA A 84 10.67 11.55 44.46
N VAL A 85 10.60 11.45 43.12
CA VAL A 85 11.44 10.53 42.35
C VAL A 85 12.89 11.01 42.29
N VAL A 86 13.14 12.32 42.09
CA VAL A 86 14.51 12.88 42.13
C VAL A 86 15.17 12.56 43.47
N ARG A 87 14.45 12.77 44.58
CA ARG A 87 14.94 12.44 45.91
C ARG A 87 15.25 10.95 46.07
N ALA A 88 14.45 10.06 45.47
CA ALA A 88 14.67 8.62 45.52
C ALA A 88 15.79 8.12 44.58
N ALA A 89 16.05 8.84 43.49
CA ALA A 89 16.99 8.44 42.45
C ALA A 89 18.40 8.99 42.66
N ARG A 90 18.52 10.19 43.23
CA ARG A 90 19.80 10.90 43.47
C ARG A 90 20.29 10.70 44.90
N TYR A 91 21.60 10.73 45.07
CA TYR A 91 22.27 10.80 46.37
C TYR A 91 22.45 12.26 46.83
N ALA A 92 22.79 12.45 48.10
CA ALA A 92 23.04 13.78 48.66
C ALA A 92 24.17 14.51 47.88
N PRO A 93 24.03 15.84 47.64
CA PRO A 93 22.98 16.74 48.13
C PRO A 93 21.72 16.83 47.24
N GLU A 94 21.73 16.24 46.04
CA GLU A 94 20.63 16.34 45.06
C GLU A 94 19.40 15.48 45.43
N GLY A 95 19.60 14.45 46.25
CA GLY A 95 18.55 13.59 46.76
C GLY A 95 18.93 12.87 48.05
N MET A 96 18.23 11.79 48.35
CA MET A 96 18.41 10.99 49.56
C MET A 96 18.25 9.49 49.28
N ARG A 97 18.68 9.03 48.10
CA ARG A 97 18.72 7.60 47.76
C ARG A 97 19.56 6.84 48.79
N SER A 98 19.05 5.69 49.23
CA SER A 98 19.77 4.81 50.17
C SER A 98 21.07 4.30 49.54
N LEU A 99 22.16 4.33 50.31
CA LEU A 99 23.44 3.77 49.89
C LEU A 99 23.42 2.25 50.01
N ASN A 100 23.95 1.58 49.00
CA ASN A 100 24.14 0.13 48.97
C ASN A 100 25.45 -0.22 48.26
N SER A 101 26.01 -1.38 48.55
CA SER A 101 27.14 -1.97 47.83
C SER A 101 26.65 -3.16 47.00
N GLY A 102 27.31 -3.46 45.88
CA GLY A 102 26.88 -4.55 44.99
C GLY A 102 27.16 -4.26 43.52
N ARG A 103 26.20 -4.60 42.66
CA ARG A 103 26.33 -4.45 41.19
C ARG A 103 26.66 -3.02 40.77
N MET A 104 26.03 -2.03 41.39
CA MET A 104 26.16 -0.61 41.03
C MET A 104 27.58 -0.05 41.15
N VAL A 105 28.37 -0.62 42.06
CA VAL A 105 29.78 -0.29 42.27
C VAL A 105 30.71 -1.36 41.67
N GLY A 106 30.19 -2.22 40.80
CA GLY A 106 30.91 -3.31 40.17
C GLY A 106 31.47 -4.33 41.16
N HIS A 107 30.73 -4.62 42.24
CA HIS A 107 31.17 -5.47 43.36
C HIS A 107 32.46 -4.97 44.03
N GLY A 108 32.58 -3.66 44.21
CA GLY A 108 33.74 -3.00 44.84
C GLY A 108 34.83 -2.57 43.87
N ARG A 109 34.60 -2.63 42.56
CA ARG A 109 35.50 -2.10 41.52
C ARG A 109 35.56 -0.58 41.49
N VAL A 110 34.47 0.08 41.85
CA VAL A 110 34.36 1.54 41.94
C VAL A 110 34.13 1.91 43.40
N ASP A 111 34.86 2.90 43.90
CA ASP A 111 34.63 3.37 45.27
C ASP A 111 33.26 4.07 45.37
N LEU A 112 32.62 3.96 46.53
CA LEU A 112 31.25 4.43 46.73
C LEU A 112 31.12 5.95 46.55
N ALA A 113 32.15 6.72 46.91
CA ALA A 113 32.12 8.17 46.77
C ALA A 113 32.13 8.59 45.29
N THR A 114 32.99 7.97 44.47
CA THR A 114 33.00 8.16 43.01
C THR A 114 31.70 7.71 42.36
N HIS A 115 31.14 6.58 42.81
CA HIS A 115 29.84 6.11 42.32
C HIS A 115 28.73 7.11 42.62
N VAL A 116 28.67 7.67 43.83
CA VAL A 116 27.67 8.68 44.23
C VAL A 116 27.67 9.87 43.26
N VAL A 117 28.85 10.44 42.99
CA VAL A 117 29.00 11.57 42.06
C VAL A 117 28.61 11.16 40.63
N THR A 118 29.07 9.99 40.19
CA THR A 118 28.84 9.51 38.83
C THR A 118 27.37 9.16 38.58
N ALA A 119 26.71 8.54 39.55
CA ALA A 119 25.29 8.17 39.48
C ALA A 119 24.40 9.41 39.40
N ASN A 120 24.68 10.42 40.24
CA ASN A 120 23.97 11.71 40.17
C ASN A 120 24.11 12.37 38.80
N ALA A 121 25.26 12.28 38.14
CA ALA A 121 25.45 12.86 36.81
C ALA A 121 24.87 12.04 35.65
N ARG A 122 24.61 10.74 35.84
CA ARG A 122 24.28 9.82 34.73
C ARG A 122 22.86 9.29 34.71
N VAL A 123 22.20 9.18 35.86
CA VAL A 123 20.81 8.71 35.89
C VAL A 123 19.92 9.71 35.17
N THR A 124 19.07 9.27 34.26
CA THR A 124 18.10 10.13 33.57
C THR A 124 16.73 10.03 34.24
N ILE A 125 16.15 11.16 34.66
CA ILE A 125 14.77 11.21 35.18
C ILE A 125 13.85 11.77 34.10
N VAL A 126 12.84 10.99 33.74
CA VAL A 126 11.87 11.30 32.69
C VAL A 126 10.48 11.39 33.29
N ALA A 127 9.87 12.57 33.23
CA ALA A 127 8.47 12.76 33.62
C ALA A 127 7.57 12.44 32.43
N MET A 128 6.65 11.49 32.59
CA MET A 128 5.66 11.18 31.56
C MET A 128 4.35 11.93 31.85
N ILE A 129 3.92 12.75 30.90
CA ILE A 129 2.72 13.59 31.04
C ILE A 129 1.52 12.86 30.41
N GLU A 130 0.67 12.35 31.29
CA GLU A 130 -0.46 11.46 31.00
C GLU A 130 -1.79 11.99 31.55
N ASP A 131 -1.77 13.01 32.40
CA ASP A 131 -2.94 13.51 33.12
C ASP A 131 -3.23 14.97 32.78
N ALA A 132 -4.52 15.31 32.67
CA ALA A 132 -4.96 16.66 32.32
C ALA A 132 -4.60 17.69 33.40
N GLU A 133 -4.52 17.30 34.69
CA GLU A 133 -4.10 18.19 35.76
C GLU A 133 -2.69 18.74 35.55
N ALA A 134 -1.80 17.95 34.95
CA ALA A 134 -0.42 18.33 34.68
C ALA A 134 -0.33 19.52 33.70
N LEU A 135 -1.28 19.65 32.79
CA LEU A 135 -1.30 20.71 31.78
C LEU A 135 -1.45 22.09 32.41
N ALA A 136 -2.17 22.19 33.53
CA ALA A 136 -2.41 23.47 34.22
C ALA A 136 -1.16 23.98 34.94
N VAL A 137 -0.23 23.09 35.29
CA VAL A 137 0.99 23.38 36.07
C VAL A 137 2.26 22.94 35.34
N ILE A 138 2.20 22.81 34.01
CA ILE A 138 3.29 22.20 33.23
C ILE A 138 4.62 22.95 33.37
N ASP A 139 4.59 24.29 33.41
CA ASP A 139 5.78 25.11 33.63
C ASP A 139 6.42 24.84 35.01
N GLU A 140 5.63 24.52 36.04
CA GLU A 140 6.15 24.15 37.35
C GLU A 140 6.79 22.76 37.33
N ILE A 141 6.18 21.81 36.62
CA ILE A 141 6.71 20.45 36.48
C ILE A 141 8.07 20.49 35.75
N VAL A 142 8.14 21.14 34.59
CA VAL A 142 9.36 21.16 33.77
C VAL A 142 10.51 21.91 34.43
N THR A 143 10.23 22.85 35.34
CA THR A 143 11.25 23.58 36.10
C THR A 143 11.67 22.86 37.40
N THR A 144 11.38 21.57 37.54
CA THR A 144 11.80 20.79 38.72
C THR A 144 13.29 20.47 38.67
N PRO A 145 14.09 20.87 39.67
CA PRO A 145 15.50 20.51 39.74
C PRO A 145 15.70 18.99 39.70
N GLY A 146 16.56 18.51 38.80
CA GLY A 146 16.86 17.09 38.63
C GLY A 146 15.98 16.35 37.61
N LEU A 147 15.01 17.03 36.97
CA LEU A 147 14.29 16.52 35.81
C LEU A 147 15.11 16.69 34.53
N ASP A 148 15.32 15.61 33.77
CA ASP A 148 16.18 15.62 32.59
C ASP A 148 15.39 15.68 31.26
N MET A 149 14.16 15.18 31.26
CA MET A 149 13.35 15.01 30.06
C MET A 149 11.85 14.87 30.39
N VAL A 150 11.01 15.30 29.46
CA VAL A 150 9.57 15.02 29.46
C VAL A 150 9.23 14.06 28.31
N LEU A 151 8.46 13.02 28.62
CA LEU A 151 7.88 12.09 27.65
C LEU A 151 6.38 12.33 27.56
N GLU A 152 5.82 12.37 26.36
CA GLU A 152 4.36 12.44 26.21
C GLU A 152 3.68 11.07 26.37
N GLY A 153 2.55 11.04 27.08
CA GLY A 153 1.70 9.86 27.21
C GLY A 153 0.29 10.08 26.67
N ALA A 154 0.18 10.28 25.36
CA ALA A 154 -1.10 10.65 24.72
C ALA A 154 -2.25 9.63 24.92
N ALA A 155 -1.94 8.36 25.22
CA ALA A 155 -2.96 7.34 25.45
C ALA A 155 -3.78 7.65 26.70
N ASP A 156 -3.13 7.73 27.86
CA ASP A 156 -3.79 8.09 29.12
C ASP A 156 -4.20 9.57 29.15
N LEU A 157 -3.47 10.45 28.47
CA LEU A 157 -3.89 11.85 28.32
C LEU A 157 -5.21 11.97 27.57
N SER A 158 -5.45 11.11 26.57
CA SER A 158 -6.73 11.07 25.87
C SER A 158 -7.87 10.59 26.77
N GLN A 159 -7.60 9.66 27.71
CA GLN A 159 -8.54 9.24 28.73
C GLN A 159 -8.85 10.39 29.70
N SER A 160 -7.82 11.07 30.21
CA SER A 160 -7.96 12.18 31.16
C SER A 160 -8.68 13.40 30.54
N LEU A 161 -8.51 13.64 29.23
CA LEU A 161 -9.20 14.68 28.47
C LEU A 161 -10.60 14.29 27.96
N GLY A 162 -11.11 13.11 28.33
CA GLY A 162 -12.47 12.67 27.98
C GLY A 162 -12.65 12.17 26.54
N VAL A 163 -11.57 11.83 25.84
CA VAL A 163 -11.57 11.30 24.46
C VAL A 163 -10.77 9.99 24.38
N PRO A 164 -11.22 8.95 25.10
CA PRO A 164 -10.42 7.77 25.39
C PRO A 164 -9.93 7.08 24.11
N TRP A 165 -8.64 6.73 24.10
CA TRP A 165 -7.91 6.10 22.99
C TRP A 165 -7.82 6.93 21.69
N ARG A 166 -8.41 8.14 21.65
CA ARG A 166 -8.35 9.06 20.50
C ARG A 166 -7.11 9.94 20.59
N THR A 167 -5.93 9.33 20.57
CA THR A 167 -4.62 10.02 20.74
C THR A 167 -4.35 11.11 19.69
N ARG A 168 -5.00 11.07 18.52
CA ARG A 168 -4.91 12.08 17.45
C ARG A 168 -5.99 13.16 17.52
N HIS A 169 -6.88 13.12 18.51
CA HIS A 169 -7.92 14.14 18.68
C HIS A 169 -7.31 15.54 18.82
N PRO A 170 -7.92 16.60 18.25
CA PRO A 170 -7.36 17.96 18.31
C PRO A 170 -7.00 18.43 19.72
N LEU A 171 -7.80 18.07 20.73
CA LEU A 171 -7.51 18.38 22.15
C LEU A 171 -6.21 17.73 22.64
N VAL A 172 -5.98 16.46 22.31
CA VAL A 172 -4.79 15.71 22.74
C VAL A 172 -3.56 16.24 22.02
N ARG A 173 -3.67 16.48 20.70
CA ARG A 173 -2.58 17.05 19.89
C ARG A 173 -2.15 18.40 20.42
N ARG A 174 -3.11 19.28 20.70
CA ARG A 174 -2.85 20.59 21.29
C ARG A 174 -2.19 20.48 22.66
N ALA A 175 -2.69 19.60 23.53
CA ALA A 175 -2.07 19.37 24.84
C ALA A 175 -0.61 18.91 24.74
N VAL A 176 -0.30 17.97 23.84
CA VAL A 176 1.08 17.53 23.58
C VAL A 176 1.95 18.66 23.04
N GLU A 177 1.40 19.51 22.17
CA GLU A 177 2.08 20.70 21.65
C GLU A 177 2.36 21.73 22.75
N ASP A 178 1.42 21.94 23.69
CA ASP A 178 1.57 22.83 24.84
C ASP A 178 2.66 22.32 25.80
N VAL A 179 2.71 21.00 26.05
CA VAL A 179 3.78 20.35 26.84
C VAL A 179 5.14 20.54 26.18
N HIS A 180 5.26 20.29 24.88
CA HIS A 180 6.51 20.51 24.16
C HIS A 180 6.93 21.98 24.17
N ALA A 181 5.99 22.92 24.00
CA ALA A 181 6.28 24.35 24.08
C ALA A 181 6.79 24.76 25.49
N ALA A 182 6.27 24.16 26.56
CA ALA A 182 6.80 24.36 27.92
C ALA A 182 8.23 23.84 28.05
N CYS A 183 8.51 22.65 27.51
CA CYS A 183 9.86 22.08 27.49
C CYS A 183 10.84 23.00 26.73
N GLU A 184 10.46 23.50 25.56
CA GLU A 184 11.28 24.44 24.77
C GLU A 184 11.56 25.73 25.54
N ARG A 185 10.55 26.33 26.19
CA ARG A 185 10.69 27.57 26.97
C ARG A 185 11.73 27.45 28.09
N HIS A 186 11.79 26.30 28.75
CA HIS A 186 12.65 26.07 29.92
C HIS A 186 13.91 25.27 29.63
N GLY A 187 14.15 24.90 28.36
CA GLY A 187 15.35 24.16 27.96
C GLY A 187 15.39 22.71 28.43
N VAL A 188 14.22 22.09 28.67
CA VAL A 188 14.10 20.67 29.04
C VAL A 188 13.90 19.84 27.78
N ARG A 189 14.53 18.67 27.70
CA ARG A 189 14.37 17.77 26.54
C ARG A 189 12.94 17.24 26.48
N PHE A 190 12.40 17.18 25.28
CA PHE A 190 11.10 16.58 25.00
C PHE A 190 11.29 15.32 24.16
N CYS A 191 10.73 14.20 24.62
CA CYS A 191 10.70 12.94 23.89
C CYS A 191 9.31 12.74 23.30
N ALA A 192 9.23 12.74 21.97
CA ALA A 192 7.97 12.50 21.28
C ALA A 192 7.75 11.00 21.06
N LEU A 193 6.48 10.62 20.90
CA LEU A 193 6.09 9.24 20.61
C LEU A 193 5.37 9.19 19.24
N PRO A 194 6.07 9.27 18.10
CA PRO A 194 5.46 9.23 16.77
C PRO A 194 4.51 8.04 16.58
N ARG A 195 3.29 8.27 16.08
CA ARG A 195 2.35 7.17 15.76
C ARG A 195 2.30 6.86 14.28
N VAL A 196 2.67 7.82 13.43
CA VAL A 196 2.83 7.65 11.98
C VAL A 196 4.18 8.22 11.51
N PRO A 197 4.74 7.76 10.38
CA PRO A 197 6.01 8.27 9.86
C PRO A 197 6.06 9.80 9.69
N ALA A 198 4.94 10.42 9.33
CA ALA A 198 4.84 11.87 9.21
C ALA A 198 5.10 12.63 10.54
N ASP A 199 4.80 12.02 11.69
CA ASP A 199 5.06 12.63 13.00
C ASP A 199 6.57 12.75 13.26
N VAL A 200 7.38 11.79 12.80
CA VAL A 200 8.85 11.83 12.94
C VAL A 200 9.41 13.08 12.26
N HIS A 201 8.98 13.33 11.01
CA HIS A 201 9.41 14.51 10.26
C HIS A 201 8.94 15.81 10.92
N ARG A 202 7.67 15.86 11.38
CA ARG A 202 7.12 17.02 12.08
C ARG A 202 7.92 17.38 13.33
N TRP A 203 8.24 16.39 14.17
CA TRP A 203 8.96 16.63 15.42
C TRP A 203 10.43 16.99 15.17
N ARG A 204 11.10 16.34 14.21
CA ARG A 204 12.47 16.71 13.81
C ARG A 204 12.55 18.14 13.28
N ALA A 205 11.57 18.60 12.51
CA ALA A 205 11.51 19.97 12.02
C ALA A 205 11.39 21.01 13.15
N ARG A 206 10.89 20.59 14.33
CA ARG A 206 10.81 21.41 15.56
C ARG A 206 11.99 21.18 16.50
N GLY A 207 13.10 20.61 16.01
CA GLY A 207 14.30 20.40 16.81
C GLY A 207 14.25 19.26 17.83
N VAL A 208 13.15 18.49 17.88
CA VAL A 208 13.03 17.30 18.74
C VAL A 208 13.94 16.19 18.21
N ARG A 209 14.80 15.66 19.09
CA ARG A 209 15.79 14.62 18.76
C ARG A 209 15.45 13.27 19.38
N ASP A 210 14.80 13.28 20.54
CA ASP A 210 14.43 12.09 21.29
C ASP A 210 13.05 11.58 20.83
N LEU A 211 12.98 10.34 20.33
CA LEU A 211 11.77 9.74 19.77
C LEU A 211 11.60 8.30 20.25
N VAL A 212 10.42 7.95 20.76
CA VAL A 212 10.02 6.55 20.98
C VAL A 212 9.47 5.98 19.68
N LEU A 213 10.21 5.06 19.04
CA LEU A 213 9.89 4.54 17.70
C LEU A 213 8.85 3.41 17.67
N GLY A 214 8.23 3.12 18.81
CA GLY A 214 7.09 2.22 18.91
C GLY A 214 7.17 1.24 20.06
N GLU A 215 6.20 0.34 20.08
CA GLU A 215 6.04 -0.73 21.06
C GLU A 215 6.24 -2.08 20.36
N GLU A 216 6.94 -3.00 21.02
CA GLU A 216 7.52 -4.19 20.40
C GLU A 216 6.45 -5.19 19.92
N ARG A 217 5.35 -5.38 20.66
CA ARG A 217 4.28 -6.31 20.24
C ARG A 217 3.67 -5.84 18.93
N SER A 218 3.39 -4.55 18.83
CA SER A 218 2.83 -3.93 17.63
C SER A 218 3.80 -4.00 16.44
N LEU A 219 5.09 -3.76 16.68
CA LEU A 219 6.14 -3.89 15.65
C LEU A 219 6.27 -5.34 15.16
N ALA A 220 6.36 -6.30 16.08
CA ALA A 220 6.50 -7.72 15.76
C ALA A 220 5.28 -8.27 15.01
N VAL A 221 4.06 -7.98 15.48
CA VAL A 221 2.83 -8.42 14.80
C VAL A 221 2.73 -7.83 13.39
N ARG A 222 3.10 -6.55 13.19
CA ARG A 222 3.14 -5.96 11.84
C ARG A 222 4.15 -6.67 10.95
N ALA A 223 5.35 -6.96 11.44
CA ALA A 223 6.37 -7.68 10.68
C ALA A 223 5.91 -9.11 10.32
N PHE A 224 5.34 -9.85 11.28
CA PHE A 224 4.83 -11.21 11.04
C PHE A 224 3.66 -11.21 10.06
N ARG A 225 2.71 -10.27 10.19
CA ARG A 225 1.60 -10.12 9.23
C ARG A 225 2.12 -9.80 7.83
N SER A 226 3.06 -8.86 7.72
CA SER A 226 3.70 -8.53 6.44
C SER A 226 4.31 -9.76 5.80
N ARG A 227 5.10 -10.54 6.55
CA ARG A 227 5.74 -11.75 6.03
C ARG A 227 4.74 -12.85 5.67
N VAL A 228 3.70 -13.04 6.48
CA VAL A 228 2.64 -14.01 6.20
C VAL A 228 1.87 -13.61 4.95
N SER A 229 1.54 -12.33 4.78
CA SER A 229 0.87 -11.82 3.58
C SER A 229 1.74 -11.97 2.33
N GLU A 230 3.02 -11.62 2.43
CA GLU A 230 4.01 -11.80 1.36
C GLU A 230 4.09 -13.28 0.91
N VAL A 231 4.20 -14.21 1.87
CA VAL A 231 4.30 -15.64 1.57
C VAL A 231 2.96 -16.21 1.09
N ARG A 232 1.83 -15.91 1.75
CA ARG A 232 0.52 -16.47 1.40
C ARG A 232 0.00 -15.97 0.05
N GLY A 233 0.30 -14.72 -0.31
CA GLY A 233 -0.05 -14.17 -1.63
C GLY A 233 0.64 -14.92 -2.77
N HIS A 234 1.95 -15.18 -2.65
CA HIS A 234 2.70 -15.88 -3.70
C HIS A 234 2.48 -17.40 -3.72
N SER A 235 2.18 -18.03 -2.57
CA SER A 235 2.15 -19.50 -2.48
C SER A 235 0.81 -20.16 -2.78
N ARG A 236 -0.32 -19.43 -2.80
CA ARG A 236 -1.62 -20.00 -3.22
C ARG A 236 -1.81 -19.94 -4.74
N GLU A 237 -1.56 -18.77 -5.35
CA GLU A 237 -1.63 -18.55 -6.80
C GLU A 237 -0.74 -19.53 -7.57
N LEU A 238 0.55 -19.66 -7.20
CA LEU A 238 1.47 -20.56 -7.90
C LEU A 238 1.13 -22.05 -7.73
N ARG A 239 0.54 -22.45 -6.59
CA ARG A 239 0.19 -23.86 -6.35
C ARG A 239 -1.01 -24.32 -7.18
N SER A 240 -2.05 -23.50 -7.27
CA SER A 240 -3.28 -23.83 -7.99
C SER A 240 -3.03 -23.94 -9.50
N HIS A 241 -2.24 -23.03 -10.06
CA HIS A 241 -1.80 -23.12 -11.46
C HIS A 241 -0.89 -24.33 -11.71
N GLY A 242 -0.03 -24.70 -10.75
CA GLY A 242 0.85 -25.87 -10.84
C GLY A 242 0.10 -27.17 -11.08
N GLU A 243 -0.99 -27.42 -10.36
CA GLU A 243 -1.81 -28.62 -10.53
C GLU A 243 -2.45 -28.70 -11.93
N VAL A 244 -2.90 -27.57 -12.48
CA VAL A 244 -3.43 -27.49 -13.85
C VAL A 244 -2.36 -27.82 -14.88
N ILE A 245 -1.16 -27.30 -14.70
CA ILE A 245 -0.03 -27.53 -15.60
C ILE A 245 0.43 -28.98 -15.52
N GLU A 246 0.55 -29.56 -14.31
CA GLU A 246 0.88 -30.97 -14.12
C GLU A 246 -0.14 -31.90 -14.80
N HIS A 247 -1.43 -31.57 -14.70
CA HIS A 247 -2.48 -32.30 -15.41
C HIS A 247 -2.35 -32.16 -16.94
N ALA A 248 -2.08 -30.95 -17.43
CA ALA A 248 -1.91 -30.70 -18.87
C ALA A 248 -0.68 -31.42 -19.45
N VAL A 249 0.41 -31.51 -18.69
CA VAL A 249 1.63 -32.25 -19.09
C VAL A 249 1.37 -33.75 -19.27
N ALA A 250 0.37 -34.31 -18.57
CA ALA A 250 0.00 -35.71 -18.73
C ALA A 250 -0.85 -36.00 -20.00
N ALA A 251 -1.35 -34.96 -20.68
CA ALA A 251 -2.11 -35.09 -21.92
C ALA A 251 -1.19 -35.33 -23.14
N PRO A 252 -1.70 -35.94 -24.22
CA PRO A 252 -0.88 -36.21 -25.41
C PRO A 252 -0.60 -34.95 -26.26
N GLU A 253 -1.41 -33.89 -26.14
CA GLU A 253 -1.21 -32.63 -26.84
C GLU A 253 -0.21 -31.71 -26.12
N PRO A 254 0.64 -30.96 -26.84
CA PRO A 254 1.55 -30.01 -26.23
C PRO A 254 0.84 -28.95 -25.39
N VAL A 255 1.38 -28.64 -24.21
CA VAL A 255 0.78 -27.69 -23.28
C VAL A 255 0.68 -26.30 -23.93
N CYS A 256 -0.53 -25.73 -23.91
CA CYS A 256 -0.81 -24.37 -24.35
C CYS A 256 -2.12 -23.90 -23.72
N LEU A 257 -2.03 -23.18 -22.61
CA LEU A 257 -3.20 -22.79 -21.83
C LEU A 257 -3.04 -21.44 -21.13
N PHE A 258 -4.17 -20.80 -20.87
CA PHE A 258 -4.32 -19.83 -19.81
C PHE A 258 -4.97 -20.51 -18.59
N SER A 259 -4.46 -20.24 -17.40
CA SER A 259 -5.09 -20.64 -16.14
C SER A 259 -5.36 -19.40 -15.30
N TYR A 260 -6.56 -19.29 -14.73
CA TYR A 260 -7.00 -18.16 -13.91
C TYR A 260 -7.46 -18.65 -12.53
N ASP A 261 -6.89 -18.12 -11.45
CA ASP A 261 -7.29 -18.39 -10.07
C ASP A 261 -8.32 -17.34 -9.62
N LEU A 262 -9.62 -17.69 -9.72
CA LEU A 262 -10.70 -16.77 -9.37
C LEU A 262 -10.82 -16.58 -7.86
N ALA A 263 -10.40 -17.56 -7.05
CA ALA A 263 -10.38 -17.43 -5.60
C ALA A 263 -9.36 -16.37 -5.16
N ALA A 264 -8.15 -16.45 -5.71
CA ALA A 264 -7.10 -15.46 -5.47
C ALA A 264 -7.49 -14.07 -5.98
N LEU A 265 -8.12 -14.00 -7.17
CA LEU A 265 -8.67 -12.75 -7.69
C LEU A 265 -9.66 -12.11 -6.71
N GLN A 266 -10.60 -12.88 -6.19
CA GLN A 266 -11.59 -12.38 -5.24
C GLN A 266 -10.95 -11.90 -3.94
N ASP A 267 -9.99 -12.64 -3.40
CA ASP A 267 -9.28 -12.26 -2.18
C ASP A 267 -8.49 -10.95 -2.37
N HIS A 268 -7.79 -10.82 -3.50
CA HIS A 268 -7.08 -9.59 -3.87
C HIS A 268 -8.05 -8.42 -4.06
N ALA A 269 -9.12 -8.60 -4.81
CA ALA A 269 -10.12 -7.57 -5.05
C ALA A 269 -10.77 -7.09 -3.73
N ARG A 270 -11.15 -8.00 -2.82
CA ARG A 270 -11.68 -7.64 -1.49
C ARG A 270 -10.67 -6.86 -0.66
N ALA A 271 -9.40 -7.26 -0.69
CA ALA A 271 -8.34 -6.54 0.02
C ALA A 271 -8.11 -5.13 -0.57
N VAL A 272 -8.17 -5.00 -1.89
CA VAL A 272 -8.01 -3.73 -2.59
C VAL A 272 -9.17 -2.79 -2.26
N VAL A 273 -10.41 -3.25 -2.47
CA VAL A 273 -11.62 -2.45 -2.26
C VAL A 273 -11.82 -2.12 -0.79
N GLY A 274 -11.63 -3.09 0.12
CA GLY A 274 -11.82 -2.88 1.56
C GLY A 274 -10.83 -1.92 2.21
N ALA A 275 -9.73 -1.56 1.52
CA ALA A 275 -8.77 -0.58 2.00
C ALA A 275 -9.06 0.86 1.52
N LEU A 276 -10.00 1.06 0.59
CA LEU A 276 -10.34 2.38 0.08
C LEU A 276 -11.09 3.23 1.13
N PRO A 277 -10.90 4.57 1.14
CA PRO A 277 -11.74 5.47 1.92
C PRO A 277 -13.21 5.40 1.48
N GLU A 278 -14.16 5.74 2.36
CA GLU A 278 -15.61 5.60 2.14
C GLU A 278 -16.12 6.27 0.85
N ARG A 279 -15.57 7.44 0.49
CA ARG A 279 -15.94 8.18 -0.73
C ARG A 279 -15.30 7.61 -2.01
N CYS A 280 -14.33 6.71 -1.88
CA CYS A 280 -13.61 6.14 -3.01
C CYS A 280 -14.22 4.81 -3.43
N ARG A 281 -14.50 4.65 -4.72
CA ARG A 281 -15.12 3.45 -5.27
C ARG A 281 -14.23 2.86 -6.36
N MET A 282 -14.20 1.54 -6.44
CA MET A 282 -13.42 0.81 -7.44
C MET A 282 -14.35 0.26 -8.52
N PHE A 283 -14.18 0.69 -9.75
CA PHE A 283 -14.78 0.10 -10.94
C PHE A 283 -13.74 -0.77 -11.66
N TYR A 284 -14.13 -1.99 -12.04
CA TYR A 284 -13.27 -2.86 -12.82
C TYR A 284 -13.34 -2.47 -14.31
N ALA A 285 -12.19 -2.11 -14.89
CA ALA A 285 -12.10 -1.81 -16.31
C ALA A 285 -12.06 -3.10 -17.16
N VAL A 286 -13.18 -3.43 -17.79
CA VAL A 286 -13.44 -4.74 -18.42
C VAL A 286 -12.46 -5.07 -19.54
N LYS A 287 -11.98 -4.07 -20.27
CA LYS A 287 -10.93 -4.19 -21.30
C LYS A 287 -9.65 -4.90 -20.87
N ALA A 288 -9.38 -5.02 -19.56
CA ALA A 288 -8.25 -5.78 -19.06
C ALA A 288 -8.44 -7.29 -19.18
N ASN A 289 -9.65 -7.79 -18.92
CA ASN A 289 -10.07 -9.17 -19.12
C ASN A 289 -11.61 -9.21 -19.13
N SER A 290 -12.18 -9.46 -20.31
CA SER A 290 -13.63 -9.40 -20.53
C SER A 290 -14.32 -10.76 -20.44
N ASP A 291 -13.64 -11.77 -19.89
CA ASP A 291 -14.26 -13.08 -19.69
C ASP A 291 -15.38 -13.02 -18.64
N GLU A 292 -16.55 -13.56 -18.97
CA GLU A 292 -17.75 -13.57 -18.12
C GLU A 292 -17.48 -14.12 -16.71
N ARG A 293 -16.58 -15.10 -16.58
CA ARG A 293 -16.25 -15.71 -15.28
C ARG A 293 -15.39 -14.79 -14.41
N VAL A 294 -14.55 -13.96 -15.01
CA VAL A 294 -13.76 -12.93 -14.31
C VAL A 294 -14.67 -11.81 -13.84
N ILE A 295 -15.61 -11.39 -14.69
CA ILE A 295 -16.62 -10.38 -14.35
C ILE A 295 -17.50 -10.88 -13.19
N ALA A 296 -18.05 -12.09 -13.32
CA ALA A 296 -18.87 -12.71 -12.27
C ALA A 296 -18.09 -12.91 -10.96
N ALA A 297 -16.79 -13.21 -11.03
CA ALA A 297 -15.95 -13.34 -9.82
C ALA A 297 -15.78 -12.00 -9.08
N LEU A 298 -15.77 -10.87 -9.79
CA LEU A 298 -15.63 -9.53 -9.23
C LEU A 298 -16.96 -8.88 -8.82
N ASP A 299 -18.07 -9.40 -9.33
CA ASP A 299 -19.41 -8.89 -9.00
C ASP A 299 -19.68 -8.92 -7.49
N GLY A 300 -20.31 -7.86 -6.98
CA GLY A 300 -20.53 -7.62 -5.56
C GLY A 300 -19.27 -7.32 -4.72
N ILE A 301 -18.06 -7.39 -5.29
CA ILE A 301 -16.80 -6.97 -4.63
C ILE A 301 -16.41 -5.57 -5.06
N VAL A 302 -16.39 -5.31 -6.37
CA VAL A 302 -16.17 -3.97 -6.93
C VAL A 302 -17.46 -3.15 -6.88
N ALA A 303 -17.36 -1.82 -6.96
CA ALA A 303 -18.52 -0.95 -7.02
C ALA A 303 -19.30 -1.07 -8.33
N GLY A 304 -18.64 -1.57 -9.38
CA GLY A 304 -19.23 -1.78 -10.69
C GLY A 304 -18.18 -2.03 -11.77
N PHE A 305 -18.60 -1.89 -13.02
CA PHE A 305 -17.78 -2.17 -14.20
C PHE A 305 -17.67 -0.94 -15.10
N GLU A 306 -16.46 -0.68 -15.61
CA GLU A 306 -16.24 0.27 -16.71
C GLU A 306 -16.14 -0.50 -18.03
N VAL A 307 -16.99 -0.12 -18.98
CA VAL A 307 -17.07 -0.71 -20.31
C VAL A 307 -16.77 0.36 -21.36
N ALA A 308 -16.09 -0.03 -22.44
CA ALA A 308 -15.65 0.86 -23.51
C ALA A 308 -16.33 0.56 -24.86
N SER A 309 -17.26 -0.39 -24.90
CA SER A 309 -18.02 -0.76 -26.10
C SER A 309 -19.35 -1.44 -25.77
N GLY A 310 -20.25 -1.53 -26.76
CA GLY A 310 -21.49 -2.28 -26.63
C GLY A 310 -21.28 -3.79 -26.42
N GLY A 311 -20.17 -4.35 -26.91
CA GLY A 311 -19.82 -5.75 -26.66
C GLY A 311 -19.49 -6.02 -25.19
N GLU A 312 -18.68 -5.16 -24.58
CA GLU A 312 -18.38 -5.25 -23.15
C GLU A 312 -19.64 -5.01 -22.29
N LEU A 313 -20.49 -4.07 -22.68
CA LEU A 313 -21.78 -3.83 -22.02
C LEU A 313 -22.66 -5.08 -22.03
N ALA A 314 -22.76 -5.78 -23.15
CA ALA A 314 -23.55 -7.00 -23.27
C ALA A 314 -23.02 -8.11 -22.35
N VAL A 315 -21.70 -8.31 -22.32
CA VAL A 315 -21.08 -9.34 -21.46
C VAL A 315 -21.29 -9.02 -19.98
N VAL A 316 -21.14 -7.75 -19.58
CA VAL A 316 -21.43 -7.35 -18.19
C VAL A 316 -22.91 -7.52 -17.85
N GLY A 317 -23.82 -7.18 -18.77
CA GLY A 317 -25.26 -7.37 -18.56
C GLY A 317 -25.67 -8.84 -18.38
N GLU A 318 -24.94 -9.78 -18.96
CA GLU A 318 -25.16 -11.22 -18.76
C GLU A 318 -24.49 -11.73 -17.48
N ALA A 319 -23.24 -11.34 -17.21
CA ALA A 319 -22.44 -11.86 -16.10
C ALA A 319 -22.75 -11.19 -14.74
N ALA A 320 -23.19 -9.94 -14.74
CA ALA A 320 -23.45 -9.12 -13.55
C ALA A 320 -24.61 -8.14 -13.81
N PRO A 321 -25.85 -8.63 -13.99
CA PRO A 321 -26.99 -7.84 -14.49
C PRO A 321 -27.42 -6.68 -13.60
N ASP A 322 -27.15 -6.75 -12.29
CA ASP A 322 -27.52 -5.72 -11.31
C ASP A 322 -26.36 -4.74 -10.98
N ALA A 323 -25.20 -4.92 -11.61
CA ALA A 323 -24.03 -4.11 -11.30
C ALA A 323 -24.13 -2.69 -11.87
N ALA A 324 -23.53 -1.72 -11.17
CA ALA A 324 -23.35 -0.38 -11.71
C ALA A 324 -22.39 -0.42 -12.91
N VAL A 325 -22.72 0.31 -13.97
CA VAL A 325 -21.92 0.34 -15.21
C VAL A 325 -21.57 1.76 -15.59
N LEU A 326 -20.29 2.01 -15.88
CA LEU A 326 -19.80 3.23 -16.48
C LEU A 326 -19.49 2.97 -17.95
N LEU A 327 -20.09 3.74 -18.86
CA LEU A 327 -19.82 3.64 -20.29
C LEU A 327 -18.81 4.71 -20.72
N GLY A 328 -17.62 4.28 -21.12
CA GLY A 328 -16.56 5.13 -21.66
C GLY A 328 -16.23 4.83 -23.12
N GLY A 329 -15.12 5.41 -23.59
CA GLY A 329 -14.59 5.22 -24.93
C GLY A 329 -14.49 6.54 -25.71
N PRO A 330 -13.51 6.68 -26.62
CA PRO A 330 -13.27 7.95 -27.31
C PRO A 330 -14.43 8.37 -28.23
N VAL A 331 -15.10 7.39 -28.85
CA VAL A 331 -16.18 7.64 -29.80
C VAL A 331 -17.23 6.53 -29.74
N PRO A 332 -18.10 6.49 -28.72
CA PRO A 332 -19.24 5.58 -28.71
C PRO A 332 -20.15 5.86 -29.92
N THR A 333 -20.64 4.80 -30.56
CA THR A 333 -21.60 4.93 -31.66
C THR A 333 -22.98 5.32 -31.14
N ASP A 334 -23.85 5.83 -32.01
CA ASP A 334 -25.24 6.16 -31.65
C ASP A 334 -25.98 4.93 -31.11
N ALA A 335 -25.71 3.75 -31.66
CA ALA A 335 -26.28 2.49 -31.20
C ALA A 335 -25.80 2.10 -29.79
N GLU A 336 -24.52 2.29 -29.49
CA GLU A 336 -23.96 2.02 -28.16
C GLU A 336 -24.46 3.01 -27.11
N LEU A 337 -24.58 4.29 -27.45
CA LEU A 337 -25.18 5.28 -26.55
C LEU A 337 -26.65 4.96 -26.27
N ALA A 338 -27.43 4.63 -27.31
CA ALA A 338 -28.82 4.22 -27.14
C ALA A 338 -28.96 2.93 -26.31
N ALA A 339 -28.09 1.95 -26.53
CA ALA A 339 -28.06 0.71 -25.75
C ALA A 339 -27.66 0.96 -24.28
N GLY A 340 -26.66 1.81 -24.03
CA GLY A 340 -26.25 2.22 -22.68
C GLY A 340 -27.38 2.90 -21.92
N VAL A 341 -28.06 3.86 -22.56
CA VAL A 341 -29.23 4.53 -21.97
C VAL A 341 -30.35 3.53 -21.68
N ALA A 342 -30.64 2.61 -22.61
CA ALA A 342 -31.68 1.59 -22.44
C ALA A 342 -31.36 0.59 -21.31
N ALA A 343 -30.08 0.26 -21.15
CA ALA A 343 -29.58 -0.60 -20.08
C ALA A 343 -29.51 0.12 -18.72
N GLY A 344 -29.73 1.44 -18.67
CA GLY A 344 -29.64 2.21 -17.44
C GLY A 344 -28.23 2.32 -16.88
N VAL A 345 -27.21 2.44 -17.75
CA VAL A 345 -25.82 2.65 -17.29
C VAL A 345 -25.75 3.82 -16.32
N THR A 346 -24.98 3.66 -15.25
CA THR A 346 -24.90 4.61 -14.15
C THR A 346 -24.43 5.97 -14.64
N ARG A 347 -23.39 6.02 -15.50
CA ARG A 347 -22.90 7.25 -16.14
C ARG A 347 -22.25 6.96 -17.48
N VAL A 348 -22.18 8.00 -18.30
CA VAL A 348 -21.44 8.00 -19.56
C VAL A 348 -20.28 8.99 -19.48
N HIS A 349 -19.08 8.56 -19.84
CA HIS A 349 -17.91 9.42 -19.99
C HIS A 349 -17.86 9.94 -21.42
N ILE A 350 -18.12 11.23 -21.60
CA ILE A 350 -18.15 11.85 -22.92
C ILE A 350 -16.86 12.63 -23.18
N GLU A 351 -16.32 12.46 -24.38
CA GLU A 351 -15.01 13.00 -24.77
C GLU A 351 -15.09 14.05 -25.89
N SER A 352 -16.28 14.35 -26.43
CA SER A 352 -16.46 15.34 -27.50
C SER A 352 -17.83 16.02 -27.49
N LEU A 353 -17.90 17.22 -28.10
CA LEU A 353 -19.17 17.97 -28.24
C LEU A 353 -20.22 17.16 -29.00
N LEU A 354 -19.83 16.51 -30.10
CA LEU A 354 -20.72 15.65 -30.86
C LEU A 354 -21.23 14.48 -30.00
N GLY A 355 -20.38 13.91 -29.14
CA GLY A 355 -20.77 12.89 -28.18
C GLY A 355 -21.88 13.35 -27.23
N LEU A 356 -21.82 14.59 -26.72
CA LEU A 356 -22.87 15.17 -25.87
C LEU A 356 -24.21 15.26 -26.61
N HIS A 357 -24.19 15.75 -27.86
CA HIS A 357 -25.41 15.84 -28.67
C HIS A 357 -26.02 14.47 -28.97
N ARG A 358 -25.18 13.46 -29.24
CA ARG A 358 -25.64 12.09 -29.49
C ARG A 358 -26.25 11.45 -28.24
N LEU A 359 -25.60 11.61 -27.09
CA LEU A 359 -26.14 11.12 -25.81
C LEU A 359 -27.45 11.81 -25.45
N SER A 360 -27.53 13.14 -25.63
CA SER A 360 -28.77 13.91 -25.41
C SER A 360 -29.92 13.40 -26.29
N ALA A 361 -29.65 13.13 -27.58
CA ALA A 361 -30.64 12.57 -28.48
C ALA A 361 -31.11 11.17 -28.04
N ALA A 362 -30.17 10.30 -27.62
CA ALA A 362 -30.50 8.96 -27.11
C ALA A 362 -31.34 9.01 -25.82
N ALA A 363 -30.96 9.85 -24.86
CA ALA A 363 -31.68 10.02 -23.60
C ALA A 363 -33.08 10.60 -23.80
N THR A 364 -33.20 11.64 -24.64
CA THR A 364 -34.48 12.27 -24.95
C THR A 364 -35.42 11.32 -25.70
N ALA A 365 -34.89 10.51 -26.63
CA ALA A 365 -35.69 9.52 -27.36
C ALA A 365 -36.29 8.43 -26.45
N GLN A 366 -35.71 8.22 -25.27
CA GLN A 366 -36.16 7.25 -24.27
C GLN A 366 -36.82 7.90 -23.05
N ASP A 367 -37.12 9.20 -23.12
CA ASP A 367 -37.73 9.98 -22.04
C ASP A 367 -37.01 9.83 -20.68
N THR A 368 -35.67 9.84 -20.71
CA THR A 368 -34.82 9.70 -19.53
C THR A 368 -33.74 10.77 -19.48
N THR A 369 -33.02 10.83 -18.36
CA THR A 369 -31.86 11.70 -18.16
C THR A 369 -30.61 10.85 -17.96
N ALA A 370 -29.59 11.08 -18.79
CA ALA A 370 -28.30 10.44 -18.67
C ALA A 370 -27.35 11.30 -17.83
N ASP A 371 -26.72 10.68 -16.83
CA ASP A 371 -25.62 11.29 -16.08
C ASP A 371 -24.34 11.25 -16.91
N VAL A 372 -23.71 12.41 -17.08
CA VAL A 372 -22.48 12.56 -17.88
C VAL A 372 -21.32 13.04 -17.02
N LEU A 373 -20.16 12.42 -17.23
CA LEU A 373 -18.86 12.99 -16.84
C LEU A 373 -18.14 13.48 -18.10
N LEU A 374 -17.58 14.68 -18.04
CA LEU A 374 -16.71 15.18 -19.11
C LEU A 374 -15.30 14.61 -18.91
N ARG A 375 -14.84 13.77 -19.83
CA ARG A 375 -13.46 13.27 -19.80
C ARG A 375 -12.52 14.33 -20.36
N VAL A 376 -11.49 14.69 -19.62
CA VAL A 376 -10.58 15.78 -20.00
C VAL A 376 -9.15 15.28 -20.20
N ASN A 377 -8.51 15.75 -21.26
CA ASN A 377 -7.07 15.62 -21.46
C ASN A 377 -6.36 16.83 -20.85
N LEU A 378 -5.90 16.68 -19.61
CA LEU A 378 -5.18 17.74 -18.90
C LEU A 378 -3.84 18.07 -19.56
N ALA A 379 -3.48 19.35 -19.63
CA ALA A 379 -2.13 19.80 -19.90
C ALA A 379 -1.23 19.54 -18.68
N GLY A 380 -0.14 18.79 -18.87
CA GLY A 380 0.80 18.41 -17.81
C GLY A 380 1.73 19.56 -17.35
N PRO A 381 2.70 19.27 -16.44
CA PRO A 381 3.50 18.05 -16.47
C PRO A 381 3.00 16.93 -15.54
N PHE A 382 2.97 15.71 -16.07
CA PHE A 382 2.71 14.48 -15.31
C PHE A 382 4.01 13.68 -15.10
N PRO A 383 4.08 12.82 -14.06
CA PRO A 383 5.19 11.88 -13.85
C PRO A 383 5.46 11.00 -15.08
N ALA A 384 6.70 10.51 -15.23
CA ALA A 384 7.03 9.54 -16.28
C ALA A 384 6.25 8.23 -16.07
N ALA A 385 5.67 7.71 -17.16
CA ALA A 385 4.87 6.48 -17.19
C ALA A 385 5.15 5.69 -18.48
N THR A 386 4.86 4.38 -18.48
CA THR A 386 5.05 3.51 -19.67
C THR A 386 4.20 3.97 -20.85
N LEU A 387 3.01 4.51 -20.57
CA LEU A 387 2.15 5.17 -21.55
C LEU A 387 1.55 6.43 -20.91
N ALA A 388 1.71 7.59 -21.57
CA ALA A 388 1.07 8.84 -21.16
C ALA A 388 -0.30 8.96 -21.83
N MET A 389 -1.37 9.10 -21.02
CA MET A 389 -2.75 9.18 -21.51
C MET A 389 -3.30 10.62 -21.49
N ALA A 390 -2.62 11.55 -20.80
CA ALA A 390 -2.84 12.99 -20.87
C ALA A 390 -1.52 13.79 -20.88
N GLY A 391 -1.59 15.11 -21.06
CA GLY A 391 -0.45 16.03 -21.09
C GLY A 391 0.34 16.03 -22.40
N ARG A 392 -0.18 15.33 -23.41
CA ARG A 392 0.35 15.23 -24.78
C ARG A 392 -0.83 15.11 -25.75
N PRO A 393 -0.67 15.42 -27.05
CA PRO A 393 -1.69 15.16 -28.04
C PRO A 393 -2.06 13.67 -28.07
N THR A 394 -3.27 13.35 -27.63
CA THR A 394 -3.88 12.01 -27.73
C THR A 394 -5.32 12.18 -28.22
N GLN A 395 -5.93 11.10 -28.70
CA GLN A 395 -7.32 11.10 -29.16
C GLN A 395 -8.37 11.07 -28.02
N PHE A 396 -7.92 11.09 -26.75
CA PHE A 396 -8.79 10.90 -25.60
C PHE A 396 -9.11 12.23 -24.94
N GLY A 397 -10.37 12.39 -24.50
CA GLY A 397 -10.86 13.52 -23.73
C GLY A 397 -10.98 14.83 -24.51
N PHE A 398 -11.70 15.77 -23.92
CA PHE A 398 -11.71 17.17 -24.35
C PHE A 398 -10.34 17.81 -24.11
N ASP A 399 -9.91 18.64 -25.04
CA ASP A 399 -8.88 19.64 -24.76
C ASP A 399 -9.41 20.65 -23.73
N GLU A 400 -8.56 21.11 -22.82
CA GLU A 400 -8.95 22.08 -21.80
C GLU A 400 -9.52 23.38 -22.40
N ALA A 401 -9.10 23.75 -23.61
CA ALA A 401 -9.60 24.91 -24.34
C ALA A 401 -11.07 24.76 -24.76
N ASP A 402 -11.54 23.53 -24.98
CA ASP A 402 -12.90 23.23 -25.42
C ASP A 402 -13.90 23.03 -24.27
N LEU A 403 -13.40 22.93 -23.02
CA LEU A 403 -14.24 22.76 -21.83
C LEU A 403 -15.36 23.80 -21.66
N PRO A 404 -15.17 25.10 -21.95
CA PRO A 404 -16.28 26.05 -21.84
C PRO A 404 -17.49 25.65 -22.70
N ALA A 405 -17.25 25.18 -23.93
CA ALA A 405 -18.31 24.73 -24.82
C ALA A 405 -18.90 23.40 -24.34
N ALA A 406 -18.07 22.48 -23.86
CA ALA A 406 -18.50 21.17 -23.35
C ALA A 406 -19.41 21.31 -22.11
N VAL A 407 -19.03 22.15 -21.14
CA VAL A 407 -19.82 22.41 -19.94
C VAL A 407 -21.14 23.09 -20.30
N HIS A 408 -21.13 24.04 -21.23
CA HIS A 408 -22.36 24.67 -21.70
C HIS A 408 -23.31 23.64 -22.35
N ALA A 409 -22.80 22.79 -23.23
CA ALA A 409 -23.59 21.75 -23.88
C ALA A 409 -24.14 20.73 -22.86
N ALA A 410 -23.31 20.25 -21.93
CA ALA A 410 -23.71 19.26 -20.91
C ALA A 410 -24.75 19.79 -19.90
N THR A 411 -24.87 21.11 -19.75
CA THR A 411 -25.85 21.75 -18.85
C THR A 411 -27.10 22.26 -19.56
N ALA A 412 -27.02 22.54 -20.86
CA ALA A 412 -28.13 23.09 -21.65
C ALA A 412 -28.90 22.05 -22.49
N LEU A 413 -28.26 20.95 -22.88
CA LEU A 413 -28.90 19.92 -23.70
C LEU A 413 -29.95 19.13 -22.88
N PRO A 414 -31.14 18.85 -23.47
CA PRO A 414 -32.16 18.06 -22.79
C PRO A 414 -31.71 16.62 -22.57
N GLY A 415 -32.23 15.99 -21.52
CA GLY A 415 -31.93 14.60 -21.20
C GLY A 415 -30.51 14.35 -20.69
N LEU A 416 -29.73 15.40 -20.37
CA LEU A 416 -28.40 15.28 -19.76
C LEU A 416 -28.36 15.90 -18.37
N ARG A 417 -27.57 15.29 -17.48
CA ARG A 417 -27.15 15.87 -16.21
C ARG A 417 -25.64 15.80 -16.08
N LEU A 418 -24.98 16.95 -16.03
CA LEU A 418 -23.55 17.03 -15.73
C LEU A 418 -23.30 16.62 -14.27
N ALA A 419 -22.78 15.42 -14.06
CA ALA A 419 -22.47 14.88 -12.72
C ALA A 419 -21.04 15.25 -12.27
N GLY A 420 -20.13 15.54 -13.21
CA GLY A 420 -18.78 15.97 -12.91
C GLY A 420 -17.77 15.69 -14.02
N PHE A 421 -16.56 15.30 -13.65
CA PHE A 421 -15.41 15.17 -14.55
C PHE A 421 -14.71 13.82 -14.44
N HIS A 422 -14.08 13.40 -15.53
CA HIS A 422 -13.25 12.20 -15.59
C HIS A 422 -11.83 12.57 -16.06
N LEU A 423 -10.81 12.13 -15.31
CA LEU A 423 -9.41 12.36 -15.61
C LEU A 423 -8.64 11.04 -15.60
N HIS A 424 -8.00 10.68 -16.72
CA HIS A 424 -7.19 9.47 -16.85
C HIS A 424 -5.86 9.82 -17.53
N SER A 425 -4.87 10.22 -16.74
CA SER A 425 -3.62 10.81 -17.26
C SER A 425 -2.45 9.85 -17.37
N LEU A 426 -2.42 8.79 -16.56
CA LEU A 426 -1.29 7.87 -16.45
C LEU A 426 -1.69 6.41 -16.68
N SER A 427 -0.75 5.61 -17.18
CA SER A 427 -0.84 4.16 -17.21
C SER A 427 0.41 3.54 -16.57
N ASN A 428 0.22 2.47 -15.79
CA ASN A 428 1.28 1.70 -15.15
C ASN A 428 2.23 2.48 -14.22
N ASN A 429 1.69 3.41 -13.43
CA ASN A 429 2.45 4.07 -12.37
C ASN A 429 2.70 3.11 -11.20
N LEU A 430 3.98 2.91 -10.87
CA LEU A 430 4.42 2.00 -9.80
C LEU A 430 4.65 2.69 -8.46
N SER A 431 4.48 4.02 -8.37
CA SER A 431 4.76 4.79 -7.15
C SER A 431 3.49 5.34 -6.50
N PRO A 432 3.15 4.90 -5.28
CA PRO A 432 2.08 5.48 -4.48
C PRO A 432 2.19 7.00 -4.32
N THR A 433 3.40 7.49 -4.04
CA THR A 433 3.66 8.91 -3.78
C THR A 433 3.36 9.77 -5.01
N THR A 434 3.81 9.35 -6.20
CA THR A 434 3.54 10.11 -7.43
C THR A 434 2.07 10.01 -7.82
N HIS A 435 1.41 8.89 -7.54
CA HIS A 435 -0.02 8.73 -7.79
C HIS A 435 -0.85 9.67 -6.90
N LEU A 436 -0.53 9.76 -5.60
CA LEU A 436 -1.19 10.70 -4.69
C LEU A 436 -0.96 12.16 -5.08
N ALA A 437 0.25 12.52 -5.54
CA ALA A 437 0.53 13.86 -6.04
C ALA A 437 -0.33 14.20 -7.28
N MET A 438 -0.51 13.25 -8.20
CA MET A 438 -1.40 13.40 -9.35
C MET A 438 -2.85 13.61 -8.91
N LEU A 439 -3.36 12.84 -7.94
CA LEU A 439 -4.72 13.02 -7.42
C LEU A 439 -4.91 14.37 -6.73
N GLY A 440 -3.89 14.88 -6.03
CA GLY A 440 -3.90 16.24 -5.49
C GLY A 440 -3.98 17.30 -6.58
N HIS A 441 -3.28 17.10 -7.70
CA HIS A 441 -3.40 17.99 -8.86
C HIS A 441 -4.79 17.93 -9.50
N TYR A 442 -5.39 16.74 -9.64
CA TYR A 442 -6.76 16.60 -10.12
C TYR A 442 -7.75 17.36 -9.24
N ARG A 443 -7.60 17.27 -7.91
CA ARG A 443 -8.38 18.07 -6.95
C ARG A 443 -8.35 19.55 -7.31
N ASP A 444 -7.15 20.11 -7.40
CA ASP A 444 -6.97 21.56 -7.60
C ASP A 444 -7.53 22.03 -8.95
N VAL A 445 -7.34 21.23 -10.00
CA VAL A 445 -7.84 21.55 -11.35
C VAL A 445 -9.36 21.52 -11.41
N VAL A 446 -9.99 20.45 -10.90
CA VAL A 446 -11.45 20.33 -10.97
C VAL A 446 -12.12 21.39 -10.09
N VAL A 447 -11.59 21.70 -8.90
CA VAL A 447 -12.07 22.83 -8.08
C VAL A 447 -11.99 24.15 -8.87
N GLY A 448 -10.89 24.39 -9.58
CA GLY A 448 -10.76 25.56 -10.45
C GLY A 448 -11.79 25.59 -11.58
N TRP A 449 -12.16 24.43 -12.16
CA TRP A 449 -13.23 24.36 -13.16
C TRP A 449 -14.62 24.60 -12.59
N GLU A 450 -14.92 24.08 -11.39
CA GLU A 450 -16.17 24.35 -10.68
C GLU A 450 -16.37 25.85 -10.48
N GLU A 451 -15.34 26.55 -9.98
CA GLU A 451 -15.36 28.00 -9.80
C GLU A 451 -15.49 28.75 -11.13
N ARG A 452 -14.69 28.38 -12.14
CA ARG A 452 -14.64 29.06 -13.44
C ARG A 452 -15.95 28.95 -14.21
N PHE A 453 -16.59 27.79 -14.17
CA PHE A 453 -17.79 27.51 -14.96
C PHE A 453 -19.10 27.62 -14.17
N GLY A 454 -19.03 27.82 -12.85
CA GLY A 454 -20.22 27.93 -12.00
C GLY A 454 -20.99 26.61 -11.89
N VAL A 455 -20.28 25.48 -11.94
CA VAL A 455 -20.85 24.13 -11.84
C VAL A 455 -20.37 23.45 -10.56
N ARG A 456 -21.05 22.36 -10.16
CA ARG A 456 -20.62 21.52 -9.05
C ARG A 456 -20.54 20.07 -9.51
N ALA A 457 -19.35 19.49 -9.43
CA ALA A 457 -19.11 18.07 -9.61
C ALA A 457 -19.53 17.32 -8.34
N GLU A 458 -20.47 16.39 -8.47
CA GLU A 458 -20.79 15.43 -7.41
C GLU A 458 -19.87 14.21 -7.50
N VAL A 459 -19.33 13.94 -8.68
CA VAL A 459 -18.49 12.78 -8.97
C VAL A 459 -17.21 13.23 -9.66
N VAL A 460 -16.08 12.73 -9.18
CA VAL A 460 -14.80 12.87 -9.89
C VAL A 460 -14.23 11.48 -10.13
N ASN A 461 -14.22 11.07 -11.38
CA ASN A 461 -13.56 9.83 -11.78
C ASN A 461 -12.09 10.13 -12.05
N VAL A 462 -11.21 9.48 -11.29
CA VAL A 462 -9.76 9.70 -11.32
C VAL A 462 -9.04 8.67 -12.20
N GLY A 463 -9.81 7.87 -12.94
CA GLY A 463 -9.33 6.88 -13.86
C GLY A 463 -8.58 5.75 -13.17
N GLY A 464 -7.66 5.13 -13.89
CA GLY A 464 -6.84 4.03 -13.41
C GLY A 464 -5.36 4.42 -13.34
N GLY A 465 -4.53 3.55 -13.90
CA GLY A 465 -3.10 3.83 -14.04
C GLY A 465 -2.23 3.37 -12.88
N ILE A 466 -2.79 2.72 -11.86
CA ILE A 466 -2.03 1.93 -10.90
C ILE A 466 -1.42 0.72 -11.63
N GLY A 467 -0.11 0.54 -11.49
CA GLY A 467 0.68 -0.39 -12.29
C GLY A 467 0.96 -1.74 -11.64
N VAL A 468 1.49 -2.63 -12.47
CA VAL A 468 2.09 -3.91 -12.08
C VAL A 468 3.53 -3.90 -12.60
N ASP A 469 4.48 -4.22 -11.74
CA ASP A 469 5.89 -4.31 -12.12
C ASP A 469 6.21 -5.71 -12.63
N TYR A 470 6.13 -5.89 -13.95
CA TYR A 470 6.46 -7.16 -14.59
C TYR A 470 7.95 -7.52 -14.51
N ALA A 471 8.84 -6.58 -14.17
CA ALA A 471 10.26 -6.88 -13.97
C ALA A 471 10.56 -7.33 -12.53
N ALA A 472 9.68 -7.01 -11.58
CA ALA A 472 9.84 -7.32 -10.16
C ALA A 472 8.49 -7.62 -9.50
N LEU A 473 7.90 -8.77 -9.86
CA LEU A 473 6.58 -9.18 -9.36
C LEU A 473 6.54 -9.32 -7.82
N ASP A 474 7.68 -9.61 -7.18
CA ASP A 474 7.80 -9.73 -5.72
C ASP A 474 7.72 -8.37 -4.99
N THR A 475 7.84 -7.26 -5.70
CA THR A 475 7.72 -5.90 -5.16
C THR A 475 6.51 -5.18 -5.77
N PRO A 476 5.27 -5.56 -5.41
CA PRO A 476 4.07 -4.96 -5.97
C PRO A 476 3.92 -3.49 -5.55
N PHE A 477 3.05 -2.76 -6.25
CA PHE A 477 2.61 -1.42 -5.84
C PHE A 477 2.13 -1.47 -4.37
N ASP A 478 2.70 -0.62 -3.50
CA ASP A 478 2.37 -0.58 -2.07
C ASP A 478 0.98 0.06 -1.86
N TRP A 479 -0.05 -0.75 -2.12
CA TRP A 479 -1.46 -0.41 -1.97
C TRP A 479 -1.81 0.03 -0.54
N PRO A 480 -1.35 -0.65 0.54
CA PRO A 480 -1.58 -0.17 1.89
C PRO A 480 -1.02 1.24 2.16
N ALA A 481 0.18 1.57 1.66
CA ALA A 481 0.72 2.92 1.81
C ALA A 481 -0.06 3.94 0.98
N PHE A 482 -0.44 3.59 -0.25
CA PHE A 482 -1.29 4.41 -1.09
C PHE A 482 -2.62 4.74 -0.41
N CYS A 483 -3.36 3.74 0.09
CA CYS A 483 -4.64 3.95 0.75
C CYS A 483 -4.54 4.80 2.03
N ARG A 484 -3.46 4.66 2.81
CA ARG A 484 -3.21 5.53 3.97
C ARG A 484 -3.04 6.99 3.56
N GLY A 485 -2.24 7.26 2.52
CA GLY A 485 -2.06 8.62 2.01
C GLY A 485 -3.32 9.14 1.30
N LEU A 486 -4.07 8.26 0.64
CA LEU A 486 -5.33 8.60 -0.02
C LEU A 486 -6.39 9.05 0.99
N ALA A 487 -6.46 8.39 2.16
CA ALA A 487 -7.38 8.81 3.23
C ALA A 487 -7.11 10.26 3.67
N ASP A 488 -5.84 10.60 3.92
CA ASP A 488 -5.46 11.99 4.27
C ASP A 488 -5.75 12.97 3.11
N LEU A 489 -5.57 12.55 1.86
CA LEU A 489 -5.83 13.38 0.68
C LEU A 489 -7.33 13.63 0.46
N VAL A 490 -8.18 12.62 0.63
CA VAL A 490 -9.64 12.73 0.45
C VAL A 490 -10.27 13.70 1.44
N GLU A 491 -9.72 13.85 2.64
CA GLU A 491 -10.15 14.88 3.61
C GLU A 491 -9.93 16.31 3.10
N THR A 492 -9.05 16.51 2.12
CA THR A 492 -8.84 17.80 1.46
C THR A 492 -9.78 18.03 0.28
N PHE A 493 -10.51 17.00 -0.17
CA PHE A 493 -11.43 17.13 -1.31
C PHE A 493 -12.71 17.84 -0.87
N PRO A 494 -13.32 18.65 -1.74
CA PRO A 494 -14.58 19.32 -1.40
C PRO A 494 -15.64 18.33 -0.90
N PRO A 495 -16.40 18.65 0.17
CA PRO A 495 -17.34 17.72 0.77
C PRO A 495 -18.52 17.36 -0.15
N HIS A 496 -18.78 18.16 -1.18
CA HIS A 496 -19.83 17.89 -2.16
C HIS A 496 -19.41 16.88 -3.24
N TRP A 497 -18.13 16.52 -3.36
CA TRP A 497 -17.71 15.40 -4.21
C TRP A 497 -18.09 14.09 -3.51
N ARG A 498 -19.29 13.58 -3.73
CA ARG A 498 -19.80 12.41 -3.03
C ARG A 498 -19.03 11.14 -3.39
N GLU A 499 -18.50 11.07 -4.61
CA GLU A 499 -17.91 9.85 -5.15
C GLU A 499 -16.61 10.14 -5.91
N ILE A 500 -15.57 9.38 -5.58
CA ILE A 500 -14.25 9.39 -6.23
C ILE A 500 -14.02 8.02 -6.85
N ASP A 501 -14.20 7.93 -8.16
CA ASP A 501 -14.21 6.65 -8.86
C ASP A 501 -12.83 6.32 -9.43
N PHE A 502 -12.36 5.10 -9.17
CA PHE A 502 -11.17 4.51 -9.77
C PHE A 502 -11.58 3.48 -10.82
N GLU A 503 -10.82 3.37 -11.92
CA GLU A 503 -11.06 2.44 -13.02
C GLU A 503 -9.84 1.51 -13.22
N CYS A 504 -9.64 0.57 -12.30
CA CYS A 504 -8.47 -0.31 -12.37
C CYS A 504 -8.83 -1.62 -13.07
N GLY A 505 -8.11 -1.94 -14.14
CA GLY A 505 -8.15 -3.26 -14.77
C GLY A 505 -6.93 -4.09 -14.39
N ARG A 506 -5.76 -3.72 -14.94
CA ARG A 506 -4.48 -4.46 -14.76
C ARG A 506 -4.16 -4.80 -13.31
N PHE A 507 -4.26 -3.81 -12.43
CA PHE A 507 -3.92 -3.96 -11.02
C PHE A 507 -4.80 -4.98 -10.30
N LEU A 508 -6.04 -5.18 -10.74
CA LEU A 508 -6.96 -6.17 -10.15
C LEU A 508 -6.70 -7.57 -10.70
N VAL A 509 -6.54 -7.73 -12.01
CA VAL A 509 -6.61 -9.07 -12.64
C VAL A 509 -5.28 -9.61 -13.18
N ALA A 510 -4.19 -8.84 -13.19
CA ALA A 510 -2.94 -9.34 -13.78
C ALA A 510 -2.45 -10.63 -13.12
N ARG A 511 -2.35 -10.64 -11.79
CA ARG A 511 -1.71 -11.75 -11.04
C ARG A 511 -2.55 -13.01 -10.95
N CYS A 512 -3.86 -12.93 -11.17
CA CYS A 512 -4.71 -14.12 -11.09
C CYS A 512 -4.54 -15.07 -12.28
N GLY A 513 -3.82 -14.66 -13.34
CA GLY A 513 -3.67 -15.46 -14.55
C GLY A 513 -2.22 -15.81 -14.89
N VAL A 514 -2.02 -17.00 -15.46
CA VAL A 514 -0.77 -17.42 -16.10
C VAL A 514 -1.01 -17.88 -17.54
N TYR A 515 -0.01 -17.74 -18.40
CA TYR A 515 0.03 -18.35 -19.73
C TYR A 515 1.13 -19.41 -19.75
N ALA A 516 0.76 -20.69 -19.88
CA ALA A 516 1.68 -21.81 -19.88
C ALA A 516 1.80 -22.42 -21.28
N ALA A 517 3.03 -22.62 -21.74
CA ALA A 517 3.31 -23.14 -23.07
C ALA A 517 4.53 -24.09 -23.07
N GLU A 518 4.38 -25.23 -23.72
CA GLU A 518 5.44 -26.22 -23.89
C GLU A 518 6.52 -25.73 -24.85
N VAL A 519 7.78 -26.02 -24.54
CA VAL A 519 8.94 -25.80 -25.41
C VAL A 519 8.96 -26.89 -26.49
N LEU A 520 8.61 -26.53 -27.72
CA LEU A 520 8.61 -27.45 -28.86
C LEU A 520 10.03 -27.74 -29.38
N ASP A 521 10.92 -26.75 -29.33
CA ASP A 521 12.30 -26.89 -29.79
C ASP A 521 13.24 -25.89 -29.10
N VAL A 522 14.51 -26.25 -29.02
CA VAL A 522 15.59 -25.36 -28.58
C VAL A 522 16.68 -25.39 -29.64
N LYS A 523 17.06 -24.22 -30.15
CA LYS A 523 18.07 -24.14 -31.22
C LYS A 523 18.99 -22.95 -31.07
N ARG A 524 20.13 -23.04 -31.77
CA ARG A 524 21.10 -21.96 -31.89
C ARG A 524 21.15 -21.44 -33.32
N THR A 525 21.06 -20.13 -33.45
CA THR A 525 21.21 -19.42 -34.71
C THR A 525 22.20 -18.27 -34.50
N HIS A 526 23.27 -18.24 -35.29
CA HIS A 526 24.30 -17.21 -35.22
C HIS A 526 24.85 -16.96 -33.80
N GLY A 527 25.00 -18.02 -33.00
CA GLY A 527 25.51 -17.94 -31.62
C GLY A 527 24.47 -17.62 -30.55
N HIS A 528 23.21 -17.35 -30.92
CA HIS A 528 22.15 -17.04 -29.96
C HIS A 528 21.22 -18.25 -29.73
N ALA A 529 20.85 -18.50 -28.47
CA ALA A 529 19.90 -19.54 -28.09
C ALA A 529 18.45 -19.05 -28.22
N TYR A 530 17.60 -19.90 -28.80
CA TYR A 530 16.16 -19.69 -28.95
C TYR A 530 15.41 -20.89 -28.41
N ALA A 531 14.38 -20.64 -27.60
CA ALA A 531 13.37 -21.63 -27.21
C ALA A 531 12.07 -21.30 -27.94
N LEU A 532 11.54 -22.27 -28.68
CA LEU A 532 10.33 -22.14 -29.48
C LEU A 532 9.19 -22.79 -28.73
N LEU A 533 8.17 -22.02 -28.40
CA LEU A 533 7.04 -22.47 -27.62
C LEU A 533 5.87 -22.86 -28.51
N ARG A 534 4.99 -23.70 -27.97
CA ARG A 534 3.63 -23.84 -28.47
C ARG A 534 2.85 -22.52 -28.24
N GLY A 535 2.05 -22.11 -29.21
CA GLY A 535 1.41 -20.80 -29.18
C GLY A 535 2.41 -19.64 -29.37
N GLY A 536 2.10 -18.46 -28.86
CA GLY A 536 2.97 -17.29 -29.04
C GLY A 536 2.23 -15.97 -28.83
N THR A 537 2.78 -14.89 -29.40
CA THR A 537 2.23 -13.53 -29.28
C THR A 537 0.86 -13.34 -29.92
N HIS A 538 0.39 -14.30 -30.73
CA HIS A 538 -0.99 -14.37 -31.23
C HIS A 538 -2.00 -14.82 -30.18
N HIS A 539 -1.55 -15.50 -29.12
CA HIS A 539 -2.36 -15.87 -27.95
C HIS A 539 -2.06 -14.99 -26.72
N PHE A 540 -0.80 -14.57 -26.57
CA PHE A 540 -0.36 -13.73 -25.46
C PHE A 540 0.48 -12.54 -25.96
N ARG A 541 -0.19 -11.47 -26.40
CA ARG A 541 0.45 -10.34 -27.09
C ARG A 541 1.05 -9.28 -26.18
N LEU A 542 0.75 -9.30 -24.88
CA LEU A 542 1.25 -8.29 -23.93
C LEU A 542 2.75 -8.01 -24.09
N PRO A 543 3.63 -9.04 -24.19
CA PRO A 543 5.06 -8.80 -24.25
C PRO A 543 5.49 -8.01 -25.48
N ALA A 544 4.92 -8.36 -26.64
CA ALA A 544 5.17 -7.66 -27.91
C ALA A 544 4.54 -6.26 -27.94
N SER A 545 3.37 -6.08 -27.32
CA SER A 545 2.70 -4.78 -27.26
C SER A 545 3.44 -3.79 -26.36
N TRP A 546 4.00 -4.27 -25.25
CA TRP A 546 4.71 -3.43 -24.27
C TRP A 546 6.22 -3.41 -24.48
N GLN A 547 6.74 -4.21 -25.41
CA GLN A 547 8.16 -4.31 -25.73
C GLN A 547 9.02 -4.62 -24.49
N HIS A 548 8.56 -5.56 -23.67
CA HIS A 548 9.28 -6.01 -22.48
C HIS A 548 9.48 -7.52 -22.49
N SER A 549 10.48 -7.99 -21.76
CA SER A 549 10.59 -9.41 -21.41
C SER A 549 9.54 -9.73 -20.35
N HIS A 550 8.59 -10.60 -20.67
CA HIS A 550 7.59 -11.00 -19.69
C HIS A 550 8.20 -11.98 -18.66
N PRO A 551 7.88 -11.84 -17.36
CA PRO A 551 8.39 -12.74 -16.33
C PRO A 551 7.87 -14.15 -16.55
N PHE A 552 8.76 -15.14 -16.39
CA PHE A 552 8.40 -16.54 -16.48
C PHE A 552 9.26 -17.40 -15.56
N HIS A 553 8.75 -18.58 -15.24
CA HIS A 553 9.54 -19.68 -14.68
C HIS A 553 9.41 -20.93 -15.55
N VAL A 554 10.33 -21.88 -15.37
CA VAL A 554 10.37 -23.13 -16.13
C VAL A 554 9.88 -24.26 -15.24
N VAL A 555 8.88 -25.00 -15.70
CA VAL A 555 8.42 -26.26 -15.11
C VAL A 555 9.10 -27.41 -15.84
N PRO A 556 10.05 -28.12 -15.20
CA PRO A 556 10.78 -29.21 -15.84
C PRO A 556 9.86 -30.41 -16.06
N VAL A 557 9.91 -30.99 -17.26
CA VAL A 557 9.18 -32.22 -17.61
C VAL A 557 10.20 -33.32 -17.88
N GLU A 558 10.13 -34.40 -17.10
CA GLU A 558 11.09 -35.50 -17.25
C GLU A 558 10.72 -36.49 -18.36
N ALA A 559 9.43 -36.59 -18.69
CA ALA A 559 8.98 -37.41 -19.80
C ALA A 559 9.53 -36.87 -21.14
N TRP A 560 10.20 -37.73 -21.91
CA TRP A 560 10.68 -37.40 -23.26
C TRP A 560 10.67 -38.66 -24.13
N PRO A 561 10.28 -38.58 -25.41
CA PRO A 561 10.25 -39.75 -26.27
C PRO A 561 11.63 -40.40 -26.44
N GLU A 562 11.69 -41.71 -26.21
CA GLU A 562 12.94 -42.48 -26.35
C GLU A 562 13.50 -42.38 -27.78
N GLY A 563 14.83 -42.27 -27.88
CA GLY A 563 15.53 -42.20 -29.15
C GLY A 563 15.44 -40.85 -29.89
N ARG A 564 14.74 -39.84 -29.35
CA ARG A 564 14.74 -38.47 -29.90
C ARG A 564 15.81 -37.60 -29.24
N PRO A 565 16.58 -36.79 -30.00
CA PRO A 565 17.46 -35.79 -29.39
C PRO A 565 16.62 -34.79 -28.59
N ARG A 566 17.08 -34.44 -27.39
CA ARG A 566 16.46 -33.43 -26.54
C ARG A 566 17.37 -32.21 -26.46
N PRO A 567 17.19 -31.20 -27.32
CA PRO A 567 18.01 -30.01 -27.25
C PRO A 567 17.73 -29.24 -25.97
N GLU A 568 18.77 -28.62 -25.41
CA GLU A 568 18.69 -27.84 -24.18
C GLU A 568 19.65 -26.65 -24.19
N VAL A 569 19.36 -25.70 -23.32
CA VAL A 569 20.25 -24.60 -22.92
C VAL A 569 20.42 -24.64 -21.40
N VAL A 570 21.62 -24.34 -20.93
CA VAL A 570 22.01 -24.40 -19.51
C VAL A 570 22.83 -23.15 -19.20
N ASP A 571 22.49 -22.46 -18.11
CA ASP A 571 23.17 -21.27 -17.58
C ASP A 571 23.50 -20.20 -18.63
N GLU A 572 22.54 -19.89 -19.51
CA GLU A 572 22.70 -18.90 -20.59
C GLU A 572 21.42 -18.08 -20.80
N GLU A 573 21.57 -16.90 -21.41
CA GLU A 573 20.44 -16.11 -21.93
C GLU A 573 19.77 -16.82 -23.11
N VAL A 574 18.43 -16.91 -23.06
CA VAL A 574 17.61 -17.46 -24.14
C VAL A 574 16.58 -16.45 -24.60
N THR A 575 16.34 -16.40 -25.92
CA THR A 575 15.17 -15.71 -26.47
C THR A 575 14.01 -16.71 -26.56
N VAL A 576 12.95 -16.46 -25.80
CA VAL A 576 11.74 -17.27 -25.78
C VAL A 576 10.77 -16.73 -26.83
N CYS A 577 10.48 -17.55 -27.83
CA CYS A 577 9.67 -17.21 -29.00
C CYS A 577 8.45 -18.14 -29.10
N GLY A 578 7.41 -17.71 -29.81
CA GLY A 578 6.31 -18.59 -30.18
C GLY A 578 6.55 -19.35 -31.49
N GLU A 579 5.49 -19.95 -32.01
CA GLU A 579 5.49 -20.78 -33.23
C GLU A 579 5.15 -19.99 -34.53
N LEU A 580 5.10 -18.65 -34.49
CA LEU A 580 4.73 -17.86 -35.65
C LEU A 580 5.88 -17.66 -36.65
N CYS A 581 5.52 -17.48 -37.93
CA CYS A 581 6.43 -17.17 -39.03
C CYS A 581 6.91 -15.69 -39.03
N THR A 582 7.24 -15.11 -37.87
CA THR A 582 7.71 -13.72 -37.76
C THR A 582 8.73 -13.55 -36.64
N PRO A 583 9.82 -12.78 -36.84
CA PRO A 583 10.79 -12.51 -35.78
C PRO A 583 10.22 -11.63 -34.66
N LYS A 584 9.03 -11.04 -34.85
CA LYS A 584 8.33 -10.27 -33.81
C LYS A 584 7.66 -11.17 -32.76
N ASP A 585 7.62 -12.48 -32.98
CA ASP A 585 7.01 -13.44 -32.05
C ASP A 585 7.96 -13.78 -30.90
N THR A 586 8.30 -12.76 -30.11
CA THR A 586 9.16 -12.87 -28.93
C THR A 586 8.35 -12.54 -27.69
N LEU A 587 8.38 -13.45 -26.70
CA LEU A 587 7.67 -13.29 -25.43
C LEU A 587 8.62 -12.83 -24.32
N ALA A 588 9.87 -13.30 -24.32
CA ALA A 588 10.87 -12.88 -23.35
C ALA A 588 12.31 -13.07 -23.85
N ARG A 589 13.22 -12.32 -23.23
CA ARG A 589 14.67 -12.58 -23.23
C ARG A 589 15.12 -12.59 -21.78
N ALA A 590 15.67 -13.71 -21.31
CA ALA A 590 16.11 -13.86 -19.93
C ALA A 590 17.18 -14.96 -19.79
N PRO A 591 18.05 -14.89 -18.78
CA PRO A 591 18.89 -16.02 -18.39
C PRO A 591 18.03 -17.15 -17.84
N VAL A 592 18.37 -18.39 -18.19
CA VAL A 592 17.75 -19.60 -17.63
C VAL A 592 18.82 -20.53 -17.09
N ALA A 593 18.57 -21.11 -15.92
CA ALA A 593 19.46 -22.13 -15.35
C ALA A 593 19.47 -23.38 -16.24
N ARG A 594 18.28 -23.82 -16.68
CA ARG A 594 18.11 -24.93 -17.63
C ARG A 594 16.77 -24.82 -18.33
N LEU A 595 16.75 -25.07 -19.63
CA LEU A 595 15.53 -25.15 -20.43
C LEU A 595 15.70 -26.16 -21.56
N ARG A 596 14.80 -27.15 -21.63
CA ARG A 596 14.86 -28.25 -22.61
C ARG A 596 13.60 -28.26 -23.47
N ALA A 597 13.69 -28.86 -24.66
CA ALA A 597 12.49 -29.27 -25.38
C ALA A 597 11.62 -30.18 -24.48
N GLY A 598 10.31 -29.97 -24.49
CA GLY A 598 9.31 -30.64 -23.65
C GLY A 598 9.10 -30.01 -22.26
N ASP A 599 10.00 -29.14 -21.77
CA ASP A 599 9.71 -28.38 -20.54
C ASP A 599 8.58 -27.36 -20.80
N VAL A 600 7.91 -26.90 -19.76
CA VAL A 600 6.83 -25.88 -19.88
C VAL A 600 7.34 -24.54 -19.36
N VAL A 601 7.17 -23.48 -20.17
CA VAL A 601 7.39 -22.10 -19.75
C VAL A 601 6.07 -21.52 -19.26
N VAL A 602 6.08 -20.98 -18.05
CA VAL A 602 4.91 -20.38 -17.39
C VAL A 602 5.14 -18.89 -17.25
N PHE A 603 4.42 -18.10 -18.05
CA PHE A 603 4.41 -16.64 -17.96
C PHE A 603 3.44 -16.19 -16.86
N GLU A 604 3.98 -15.52 -15.86
CA GLU A 604 3.25 -15.06 -14.68
C GLU A 604 2.54 -13.73 -14.94
N ALA A 605 1.53 -13.41 -14.14
CA ALA A 605 0.79 -12.15 -14.23
C ALA A 605 0.15 -11.87 -15.62
N ALA A 606 -0.27 -12.92 -16.31
CA ALA A 606 -0.86 -12.90 -17.64
C ALA A 606 -2.39 -12.70 -17.64
N GLY A 607 -3.00 -12.43 -16.48
CA GLY A 607 -4.45 -12.31 -16.33
C GLY A 607 -5.06 -11.02 -16.90
N ALA A 608 -4.22 -10.00 -17.18
CA ALA A 608 -4.65 -8.72 -17.72
C ALA A 608 -3.99 -8.44 -19.07
N TYR A 609 -4.78 -8.04 -20.07
CA TYR A 609 -4.32 -7.72 -21.41
C TYR A 609 -3.47 -8.84 -22.01
N GLY A 610 -3.80 -10.09 -21.68
CA GLY A 610 -3.18 -11.27 -22.25
C GLY A 610 -3.97 -11.73 -23.45
N TRP A 611 -5.03 -12.50 -23.19
CA TRP A 611 -5.95 -12.99 -24.21
C TRP A 611 -6.58 -11.85 -25.03
N ASP A 612 -7.21 -10.86 -24.39
CA ASP A 612 -8.13 -9.92 -25.09
C ASP A 612 -7.48 -9.00 -26.11
N ILE A 613 -6.20 -8.68 -25.97
CA ILE A 613 -5.48 -7.84 -26.93
C ILE A 613 -4.81 -8.64 -28.05
N SER A 614 -4.91 -9.96 -27.99
CA SER A 614 -4.20 -10.88 -28.88
C SER A 614 -4.95 -11.08 -30.19
N HIS A 615 -4.21 -11.52 -31.21
CA HIS A 615 -4.71 -11.68 -32.58
C HIS A 615 -4.87 -13.16 -32.86
N HIS A 616 -5.83 -13.78 -32.16
CA HIS A 616 -5.93 -15.23 -31.93
C HIS A 616 -5.86 -16.07 -33.21
N ASP A 617 -6.43 -15.56 -34.28
CA ASP A 617 -6.58 -16.28 -35.54
C ASP A 617 -5.40 -16.14 -36.50
N PHE A 618 -4.36 -15.37 -36.12
CA PHE A 618 -3.18 -15.21 -36.96
C PHE A 618 -2.46 -16.54 -37.15
N LEU A 619 -2.27 -16.94 -38.41
CA LEU A 619 -1.76 -18.25 -38.83
C LEU A 619 -2.63 -19.46 -38.43
N ARG A 620 -3.85 -19.25 -37.91
CA ARG A 620 -4.89 -20.28 -37.68
C ARG A 620 -4.45 -21.43 -36.77
N HIS A 621 -3.63 -21.14 -35.77
CA HIS A 621 -3.32 -22.10 -34.71
C HIS A 621 -4.56 -22.35 -33.83
N PRO A 622 -4.73 -23.56 -33.27
CA PRO A 622 -5.77 -23.81 -32.28
C PRO A 622 -5.59 -22.88 -31.07
N HIS A 623 -6.70 -22.34 -30.57
CA HIS A 623 -6.69 -21.48 -29.39
C HIS A 623 -6.18 -22.26 -28.15
N PRO A 624 -5.50 -21.59 -27.20
CA PRO A 624 -5.10 -22.19 -25.95
C PRO A 624 -6.33 -22.61 -25.15
N GLN A 625 -6.17 -23.65 -24.34
CA GLN A 625 -7.20 -23.97 -23.34
C GLN A 625 -7.31 -22.81 -22.35
N ARG A 626 -8.51 -22.52 -21.86
CA ARG A 626 -8.74 -21.49 -20.83
C ARG A 626 -9.37 -22.14 -19.62
N VAL A 627 -8.59 -22.28 -18.55
CA VAL A 627 -8.99 -22.96 -17.31
C VAL A 627 -9.24 -21.92 -16.23
N PHE A 628 -10.38 -22.01 -15.56
CA PHE A 628 -10.77 -21.09 -14.49
C PHE A 628 -10.95 -21.91 -13.21
N LEU A 629 -10.12 -21.62 -12.21
CA LEU A 629 -10.13 -22.28 -10.92
C LEU A 629 -11.12 -21.53 -10.03
N GLY A 630 -12.14 -22.24 -9.56
CA GLY A 630 -13.21 -21.67 -8.74
C GLY A 630 -12.78 -21.40 -7.30
N PRO A 631 -13.57 -20.57 -6.57
CA PRO A 631 -13.49 -20.44 -5.12
C PRO A 631 -13.81 -21.73 -4.35
#